data_AF-A0AAV0N2G6-F1
#
_entry.id   AF-A0AAV0N2G6-F1
#
_cell.length_a   1.000
_cell.length_b   1.000
_cell.length_c   1.000
_cell.angle_alpha   90.00
_cell.angle_beta   90.00
_cell.angle_gamma   90.00
#
_symmetry.space_group_name_H-M   'P 1'
#
loop_
_entity.id
_entity.type
_entity.pdbx_description
1 polymer ?
#
loop_
_entity_poly.entity_id
_entity_poly.type
_entity_poly.pdbx_seq_one_letter_code
_entity_poly.pdbx_strand_id
1 'polypeptide(L)'
;MFYFFFESRVNNTNAPVVIWLTGGPGCASELALFYENGPFKITEDMALQWNDYGWDQASNILYVDQPTGTGFSYTTDDSDIRHDETGVSNDLYNFLQGFAIGNGLTDPAFQYKAYPEFALAMGDWMLDYETGIPALLESGVKVLIYAGEYDLICNWLGNSNWVNGMKWSGQRKFQAAPNVPFVAGNAKSGELKSYGPLAFLKVYNAGHMVPMDQPKVALQMLQGWMQGKLA
;
A
#
# COMPACT_ATOMS: atom_id res chain seq x y z
N MET A 1 2.98 5.44 16.89
CA MET A 1 2.37 5.75 15.57
C MET A 1 0.90 6.04 15.72
N PHE A 2 0.42 6.99 14.93
CA PHE A 2 -0.97 7.36 14.79
C PHE A 2 -1.62 6.59 13.62
N TYR A 3 -2.93 6.35 13.72
CA TYR A 3 -3.69 5.68 12.66
C TYR A 3 -5.14 6.16 12.61
N PHE A 4 -5.73 6.07 11.42
CA PHE A 4 -7.17 6.05 11.20
C PHE A 4 -7.59 4.67 10.71
N PHE A 5 -8.60 4.08 11.35
CA PHE A 5 -9.20 2.82 10.93
C PHE A 5 -10.67 3.03 10.59
N PHE A 6 -11.07 2.58 9.40
CA PHE A 6 -12.45 2.60 8.95
C PHE A 6 -12.90 1.17 8.62
N GLU A 7 -13.98 0.75 9.26
CA GLU A 7 -14.64 -0.50 8.90
C GLU A 7 -15.28 -0.40 7.50
N SER A 8 -15.49 -1.56 6.88
CA SER A 8 -16.12 -1.57 5.57
C SER A 8 -17.54 -0.99 5.62
N ARG A 9 -17.83 -0.04 4.72
CA ARG A 9 -19.17 0.55 4.56
C ARG A 9 -20.21 -0.45 4.08
N VAL A 10 -19.78 -1.49 3.39
CA VAL A 10 -20.65 -2.60 2.99
C VAL A 10 -20.63 -3.61 4.12
N ASN A 11 -21.79 -3.91 4.71
CA ASN A 11 -21.93 -4.86 5.81
C ASN A 11 -21.47 -6.27 5.39
N ASN A 12 -20.17 -6.50 5.49
CA ASN A 12 -19.47 -7.71 5.09
C ASN A 12 -18.44 -8.04 6.17
N THR A 13 -18.81 -8.97 7.04
CA THR A 13 -17.95 -9.44 8.14
C THR A 13 -16.68 -10.14 7.67
N ASN A 14 -16.56 -10.45 6.37
CA ASN A 14 -15.40 -11.08 5.74
C ASN A 14 -14.60 -10.09 4.89
N ALA A 15 -14.88 -8.79 4.96
CA ALA A 15 -14.08 -7.77 4.26
C ALA A 15 -12.62 -7.84 4.76
N PRO A 16 -11.62 -7.88 3.86
CA PRO A 16 -10.23 -7.94 4.27
C PRO A 16 -9.79 -6.62 4.92
N VAL A 17 -8.69 -6.66 5.65
CA VAL A 17 -8.00 -5.47 6.14
C VAL A 17 -7.00 -5.01 5.08
N VAL A 18 -7.11 -3.76 4.64
CA VAL A 18 -6.15 -3.09 3.76
C VAL A 18 -5.38 -2.09 4.59
N ILE A 19 -4.05 -2.19 4.58
CA ILE A 19 -3.16 -1.19 5.18
C ILE A 19 -2.72 -0.25 4.07
N TRP A 20 -2.90 1.04 4.27
CA TRP A 20 -2.46 2.09 3.37
C TRP A 20 -1.33 2.89 3.99
N LEU A 21 -0.24 3.03 3.23
CA LEU A 21 0.96 3.77 3.61
C LEU A 21 1.28 4.77 2.51
N THR A 22 1.22 6.06 2.82
CA THR A 22 1.70 7.10 1.91
C THR A 22 3.24 7.17 1.94
N GLY A 23 3.84 7.53 0.81
CA GLY A 23 5.29 7.59 0.63
C GLY A 23 5.95 8.89 1.10
N GLY A 24 6.87 9.43 0.28
CA GLY A 24 7.65 10.63 0.59
C GLY A 24 9.15 10.37 0.46
N PRO A 25 9.86 10.03 1.54
CA PRO A 25 9.39 9.63 2.88
C PRO A 25 8.86 10.79 3.73
N GLY A 26 7.99 10.50 4.69
CA GLY A 26 7.50 11.50 5.66
C GLY A 26 6.16 12.16 5.31
N CYS A 27 5.46 11.71 4.26
CA CYS A 27 4.16 12.25 3.90
C CYS A 27 3.04 11.53 4.68
N ALA A 28 2.13 12.32 5.24
CA ALA A 28 1.05 11.80 6.07
C ALA A 28 0.02 10.99 5.26
N SER A 29 -0.48 9.91 5.86
CA SER A 29 -1.47 9.03 5.21
C SER A 29 -2.86 9.68 5.11
N GLU A 30 -3.09 10.79 5.82
CA GLU A 30 -4.29 11.62 5.66
C GLU A 30 -4.42 12.21 4.26
N LEU A 31 -3.31 12.39 3.53
CA LEU A 31 -3.35 12.79 2.13
C LEU A 31 -4.19 11.80 1.32
N ALA A 32 -3.92 10.51 1.47
CA ALA A 32 -4.68 9.48 0.79
C ALA A 32 -6.11 9.33 1.34
N LEU A 33 -6.27 9.47 2.66
CA LEU A 33 -7.56 9.42 3.32
C LEU A 33 -8.52 10.48 2.74
N PHE A 34 -8.08 11.73 2.59
CA PHE A 34 -8.97 12.83 2.19
C PHE A 34 -8.95 13.17 0.69
N TYR A 35 -7.89 12.83 -0.04
CA TYR A 35 -7.73 13.22 -1.45
C TYR A 35 -7.68 12.05 -2.44
N GLU A 36 -7.44 10.82 -1.97
CA GLU A 36 -7.32 9.66 -2.84
C GLU A 36 -8.49 8.68 -2.64
N ASN A 37 -8.38 7.81 -1.64
CA ASN A 37 -9.18 6.58 -1.56
C ASN A 37 -9.91 6.39 -0.22
N GLY A 38 -9.85 7.34 0.68
CA GLY A 38 -10.57 7.23 1.94
C GLY A 38 -12.08 7.44 1.81
N PRO A 39 -12.79 7.23 2.93
CA PRO A 39 -14.24 7.30 3.00
C PRO A 39 -14.79 8.70 2.71
N PHE A 40 -13.99 9.74 2.91
CA PHE A 40 -14.41 11.13 2.83
C PHE A 40 -13.51 11.95 1.91
N LYS A 41 -14.08 13.02 1.37
CA LYS A 41 -13.38 14.13 0.73
C LYS A 41 -13.62 15.40 1.53
N ILE A 42 -12.65 16.30 1.52
CA ILE A 42 -12.80 17.65 2.05
C ILE A 42 -13.34 18.54 0.94
N THR A 43 -14.48 19.17 1.17
CA THR A 43 -15.11 20.12 0.23
C THR A 43 -14.53 21.52 0.37
N GLU A 44 -14.82 22.41 -0.59
CA GLU A 44 -14.32 23.80 -0.58
C GLU A 44 -14.75 24.59 0.67
N ASP A 45 -15.90 24.25 1.27
CA ASP A 45 -16.42 24.82 2.51
C ASP A 45 -15.92 24.11 3.77
N MET A 46 -14.86 23.29 3.66
CA MET A 46 -14.22 22.56 4.76
C MET A 46 -15.15 21.55 5.45
N ALA A 47 -16.16 21.04 4.73
CA ALA A 47 -17.00 19.95 5.20
C ALA A 47 -16.47 18.59 4.72
N LEU A 48 -16.92 17.51 5.38
CA LEU A 48 -16.67 16.15 4.93
C LEU A 48 -17.82 15.68 4.06
N GLN A 49 -17.51 15.22 2.85
CA GLN A 49 -18.44 14.57 1.94
C GLN A 49 -18.04 13.11 1.73
N TRP A 50 -19.01 12.21 1.65
CA TRP A 50 -18.74 10.82 1.29
C TRP A 50 -18.03 10.71 -0.06
N ASN A 51 -16.99 9.88 -0.10
CA ASN A 51 -16.35 9.47 -1.32
C ASN A 51 -17.09 8.28 -1.91
N ASP A 52 -17.75 8.49 -3.05
CA ASP A 52 -18.47 7.45 -3.80
C ASP A 52 -17.56 6.31 -4.30
N TYR A 53 -16.24 6.49 -4.24
CA TYR A 53 -15.25 5.50 -4.67
C TYR A 53 -14.21 5.17 -3.58
N GLY A 54 -14.52 5.47 -2.32
CA GLY A 54 -13.65 5.11 -1.19
C GLY A 54 -13.45 3.60 -1.09
N TRP A 55 -12.23 3.18 -0.76
CA TRP A 55 -11.80 1.77 -0.73
C TRP A 55 -12.42 0.98 0.42
N ASP A 56 -12.91 1.68 1.43
CA ASP A 56 -13.73 1.12 2.51
C ASP A 56 -15.06 0.49 2.03
N GLN A 57 -15.47 0.72 0.77
CA GLN A 57 -16.55 -0.06 0.15
C GLN A 57 -16.22 -1.54 -0.09
N ALA A 58 -14.94 -1.91 -0.04
CA ALA A 58 -14.49 -3.26 -0.32
C ALA A 58 -13.60 -3.84 0.79
N SER A 59 -13.15 -3.04 1.76
CA SER A 59 -12.25 -3.45 2.82
C SER A 59 -12.52 -2.72 4.13
N ASN A 60 -12.03 -3.28 5.23
CA ASN A 60 -11.66 -2.49 6.40
C ASN A 60 -10.31 -1.83 6.08
N ILE A 61 -10.18 -0.51 6.18
CA ILE A 61 -8.97 0.19 5.74
C ILE A 61 -8.28 0.91 6.90
N LEU A 62 -6.96 0.71 7.00
CA LEU A 62 -6.08 1.25 8.03
C LEU A 62 -5.07 2.19 7.39
N TYR A 63 -5.17 3.49 7.68
CA TYR A 63 -4.19 4.50 7.29
C TYR A 63 -3.20 4.68 8.43
N VAL A 64 -1.91 4.52 8.16
CA VAL A 64 -0.86 4.63 9.17
C VAL A 64 0.10 5.74 8.80
N ASP A 65 0.31 6.67 9.73
CA ASP A 65 1.37 7.66 9.61
C ASP A 65 2.71 7.03 9.98
N GLN A 66 3.57 6.87 8.99
CA GLN A 66 4.89 6.31 9.16
C GLN A 66 5.92 7.04 8.28
N PRO A 67 7.20 7.08 8.67
CA PRO A 67 7.76 6.65 9.96
C PRO A 67 7.38 7.57 11.14
N THR A 68 7.91 7.30 12.34
CA THR A 68 7.81 8.23 13.49
C THR A 68 8.31 9.62 13.09
N GLY A 69 7.49 10.65 13.32
CA GLY A 69 7.70 12.03 12.85
C GLY A 69 6.78 12.44 11.68
N THR A 70 6.12 11.49 11.03
CA THR A 70 5.15 11.74 9.94
C THR A 70 3.78 12.12 10.48
N GLY A 71 3.18 13.19 9.96
CA GLY A 71 1.79 13.56 10.27
C GLY A 71 1.53 13.71 11.77
N PHE A 72 0.66 12.87 12.32
CA PHE A 72 0.35 12.82 13.76
C PHE A 72 1.17 11.77 14.53
N SER A 73 2.01 10.97 13.86
CA SER A 73 2.97 10.09 14.53
C SER A 73 4.14 10.90 15.08
N TYR A 74 4.28 11.00 16.41
CA TYR A 74 5.37 11.72 17.06
C TYR A 74 6.06 10.88 18.15
N THR A 75 7.24 11.34 18.56
CA THR A 75 8.00 10.85 19.73
C THR A 75 8.52 12.04 20.53
N THR A 76 8.88 11.81 21.80
CA THR A 76 9.63 12.75 22.65
C THR A 76 11.10 12.37 22.79
N ASP A 77 11.51 11.22 22.25
CA ASP A 77 12.89 10.74 22.27
C ASP A 77 13.41 10.67 20.82
N ASP A 78 14.42 11.47 20.52
CA ASP A 78 15.00 11.55 19.17
C ASP A 78 15.62 10.21 18.71
N SER A 79 15.91 9.29 19.64
CA SER A 79 16.41 7.95 19.29
C SER A 79 15.36 7.04 18.63
N ASP A 80 14.07 7.39 18.71
CA ASP A 80 12.99 6.69 18.01
C ASP A 80 12.87 7.09 16.53
N ILE A 81 13.57 8.16 16.10
CA ILE A 81 13.55 8.60 14.71
C ILE A 81 14.37 7.64 13.86
N ARG A 82 13.70 7.06 12.87
CA ARG A 82 14.32 6.08 11.97
C ARG A 82 15.04 6.76 10.82
N HIS A 83 16.18 6.19 10.44
CA HIS A 83 17.04 6.67 9.37
C HIS A 83 17.31 5.59 8.30
N ASP A 84 16.57 4.47 8.36
CA ASP A 84 16.61 3.39 7.38
C ASP A 84 15.28 2.62 7.34
N GLU A 85 15.02 1.95 6.22
CA GLU A 85 13.77 1.19 6.00
C GLU A 85 13.66 -0.05 6.90
N THR A 86 14.77 -0.56 7.43
CA THR A 86 14.72 -1.71 8.35
C THR A 86 14.09 -1.30 9.67
N GLY A 87 14.50 -0.17 10.22
CA GLY A 87 13.90 0.44 11.40
C GLY A 87 12.45 0.82 11.17
N VAL A 88 12.12 1.42 10.01
CA VAL A 88 10.73 1.75 9.65
C VAL A 88 9.86 0.48 9.56
N SER A 89 10.36 -0.56 8.90
CA SER A 89 9.67 -1.85 8.76
C SER A 89 9.46 -2.53 10.12
N ASN A 90 10.46 -2.54 10.99
CA ASN A 90 10.37 -3.09 12.34
C ASN A 90 9.33 -2.33 13.19
N ASP A 91 9.34 -1.00 13.12
CA ASP A 91 8.35 -0.17 13.81
C ASP A 91 6.94 -0.47 13.31
N LEU A 92 6.73 -0.50 12.00
CA LEU A 92 5.44 -0.84 11.40
C LEU A 92 4.99 -2.25 11.81
N TYR A 93 5.89 -3.23 11.76
CA TYR A 93 5.61 -4.61 12.20
C TYR A 93 5.16 -4.64 13.67
N ASN A 94 5.86 -3.95 14.56
CA ASN A 94 5.47 -3.84 15.97
C ASN A 94 4.10 -3.19 16.14
N PHE A 95 3.83 -2.12 15.38
CA PHE A 95 2.53 -1.48 15.40
C PHE A 95 1.43 -2.43 14.94
N LEU A 96 1.66 -3.21 13.87
CA LEU A 96 0.68 -4.18 13.38
C LEU A 96 0.45 -5.32 14.38
N GLN A 97 1.49 -5.77 15.09
CA GLN A 97 1.33 -6.70 16.20
C GLN A 97 0.47 -6.10 17.32
N GLY A 98 0.74 -4.85 17.72
CA GLY A 98 -0.05 -4.14 18.74
C GLY A 98 -1.50 -3.90 18.31
N PHE A 99 -1.71 -3.53 17.05
CA PHE A 99 -3.02 -3.34 16.44
C PHE A 99 -3.82 -4.65 16.42
N ALA A 100 -3.19 -5.77 16.00
CA ALA A 100 -3.83 -7.08 15.93
C ALA A 100 -4.21 -7.65 17.31
N ILE A 101 -3.44 -7.30 18.35
CA ILE A 101 -3.77 -7.63 19.75
C ILE A 101 -4.86 -6.70 20.31
N GLY A 102 -5.07 -5.53 19.68
CA GLY A 102 -6.05 -4.54 20.07
C GLY A 102 -5.64 -3.78 21.33
N ASN A 103 -4.70 -2.82 21.21
CA ASN A 103 -4.31 -1.83 22.23
C ASN A 103 -4.56 -2.23 23.71
N GLY A 104 -3.87 -3.27 24.16
CA GLY A 104 -3.64 -3.52 25.57
C GLY A 104 -2.16 -3.71 25.83
N LEU A 105 -1.58 -2.90 26.71
CA LEU A 105 -0.47 -3.34 27.57
C LEU A 105 -0.98 -4.55 28.35
N THR A 106 -0.91 -5.74 27.74
CA THR A 106 -1.49 -6.96 28.29
C THR A 106 -0.57 -7.58 29.34
N ASP A 107 0.75 -7.52 29.13
CA ASP A 107 1.77 -7.80 30.17
C ASP A 107 3.10 -7.06 29.89
N PRO A 108 3.31 -5.91 30.54
CA PRO A 108 4.54 -5.12 30.37
C PRO A 108 5.81 -5.91 30.73
N ALA A 109 5.76 -6.83 31.70
CA ALA A 109 6.95 -7.56 32.17
C ALA A 109 7.47 -8.59 31.15
N PHE A 110 6.61 -9.04 30.23
CA PHE A 110 6.99 -9.89 29.11
C PHE A 110 7.40 -9.06 27.90
N GLN A 111 6.68 -7.98 27.62
CA GLN A 111 6.92 -7.12 26.45
C GLN A 111 8.25 -6.37 26.55
N TYR A 112 8.64 -5.90 27.76
CA TYR A 112 9.89 -5.14 27.94
C TYR A 112 11.17 -5.97 27.70
N LYS A 113 11.08 -7.31 27.69
CA LYS A 113 12.25 -8.17 27.44
C LYS A 113 12.66 -8.26 25.98
N ALA A 114 11.80 -7.86 25.04
CA ALA A 114 12.10 -7.84 23.61
C ALA A 114 12.90 -6.58 23.19
N TYR A 115 12.85 -5.51 24.00
CA TYR A 115 13.48 -4.21 23.71
C TYR A 115 15.00 -4.24 23.46
N PRO A 116 15.81 -5.14 24.07
CA PRO A 116 17.24 -5.22 23.78
C PRO A 116 17.59 -5.79 22.39
N GLU A 117 16.69 -6.56 21.75
CA GLU A 117 16.89 -7.02 20.36
C GLU A 117 16.66 -5.89 19.33
N PHE A 118 16.10 -4.75 19.74
CA PHE A 118 15.76 -3.60 18.88
C PHE A 118 16.93 -2.64 18.56
N ALA A 119 18.12 -2.86 19.10
CA ALA A 119 19.12 -1.79 19.18
C ALA A 119 20.19 -1.75 18.06
N LEU A 120 20.13 -2.56 16.99
CA LEU A 120 21.24 -2.64 16.04
C LEU A 120 20.84 -2.84 14.56
N ALA A 121 20.80 -1.74 13.80
CA ALA A 121 21.60 -1.52 12.58
C ALA A 121 21.19 -0.19 11.94
N MET A 122 22.15 0.51 11.34
CA MET A 122 22.04 1.88 10.84
C MET A 122 22.16 1.95 9.31
N GLY A 123 21.24 2.70 8.69
CA GLY A 123 21.45 3.62 7.56
C GLY A 123 21.46 3.04 6.14
N ASP A 124 20.57 3.55 5.27
CA ASP A 124 20.84 3.72 3.83
C ASP A 124 19.80 4.64 3.15
N TRP A 125 20.25 5.44 2.19
CA TRP A 125 19.45 6.12 1.17
C TRP A 125 19.92 5.59 -0.19
N MET A 126 19.00 4.95 -0.94
CA MET A 126 19.20 4.28 -2.25
C MET A 126 19.53 2.77 -2.22
N LEU A 127 18.84 1.98 -1.39
CA LEU A 127 18.80 0.52 -1.55
C LEU A 127 17.74 0.05 -2.53
N ASP A 128 18.05 -1.02 -3.25
CA ASP A 128 17.12 -1.73 -4.15
C ASP A 128 16.33 -2.79 -3.37
N TYR A 129 15.10 -2.43 -2.99
CA TYR A 129 14.19 -3.31 -2.24
C TYR A 129 13.36 -4.23 -3.15
N GLU A 130 13.47 -4.13 -4.48
CA GLU A 130 12.89 -5.12 -5.40
C GLU A 130 13.38 -6.53 -5.05
N THR A 131 14.61 -6.64 -4.54
CA THR A 131 15.24 -7.90 -4.15
C THR A 131 14.44 -8.74 -3.15
N GLY A 132 13.53 -8.15 -2.37
CA GLY A 132 12.62 -8.87 -1.47
C GLY A 132 11.41 -9.50 -2.15
N ILE A 133 10.96 -8.95 -3.28
CA ILE A 133 9.73 -9.37 -3.98
C ILE A 133 9.81 -10.81 -4.49
N PRO A 134 10.92 -11.30 -5.09
CA PRO A 134 11.03 -12.69 -5.51
C PRO A 134 10.70 -13.68 -4.39
N ALA A 135 11.21 -13.48 -3.17
CA ALA A 135 10.92 -14.36 -2.03
C ALA A 135 9.43 -14.37 -1.67
N LEU A 136 8.76 -13.22 -1.76
CA LEU A 136 7.31 -13.12 -1.57
C LEU A 136 6.56 -13.93 -2.63
N LEU A 137 6.93 -13.78 -3.91
CA LEU A 137 6.31 -14.54 -5.00
C LEU A 137 6.50 -16.06 -4.85
N GLU A 138 7.71 -16.51 -4.47
CA GLU A 138 7.98 -17.94 -4.26
C GLU A 138 7.22 -18.51 -3.05
N SER A 139 6.93 -17.68 -2.03
CA SER A 139 6.10 -18.08 -0.89
C SER A 139 4.59 -18.07 -1.19
N GLY A 140 4.20 -17.67 -2.41
CA GLY A 140 2.80 -17.63 -2.84
C GLY A 140 2.06 -16.34 -2.50
N VAL A 141 2.76 -15.32 -1.99
CA VAL A 141 2.19 -13.98 -1.80
C VAL A 141 1.92 -13.39 -3.18
N LYS A 142 0.66 -12.99 -3.41
CA LYS A 142 0.27 -12.33 -4.65
C LYS A 142 0.70 -10.85 -4.59
N VAL A 143 1.30 -10.35 -5.66
CA VAL A 143 1.77 -8.96 -5.77
C VAL A 143 1.17 -8.31 -7.02
N LEU A 144 0.49 -7.18 -6.81
CA LEU A 144 0.03 -6.29 -7.87
C LEU A 144 0.84 -5.00 -7.82
N ILE A 145 1.50 -4.67 -8.92
CA ILE A 145 2.13 -3.38 -9.14
C ILE A 145 1.23 -2.60 -10.10
N TYR A 146 0.82 -1.40 -9.74
CA TYR A 146 0.05 -0.53 -10.61
C TYR A 146 0.71 0.85 -10.73
N ALA A 147 0.62 1.46 -11.91
CA ALA A 147 1.21 2.77 -12.19
C ALA A 147 0.33 3.58 -13.14
N GLY A 148 0.21 4.88 -12.87
CA GLY A 148 -0.48 5.83 -13.74
C GLY A 148 0.32 6.12 -15.02
N GLU A 149 -0.38 6.22 -16.14
CA GLU A 149 0.21 6.48 -17.46
C GLU A 149 0.97 7.81 -17.55
N TYR A 150 0.56 8.83 -16.79
CA TYR A 150 1.11 10.18 -16.84
C TYR A 150 2.04 10.52 -15.68
N ASP A 151 2.35 9.55 -14.81
CA ASP A 151 3.32 9.76 -13.76
C ASP A 151 4.75 9.88 -14.34
N LEU A 152 5.44 10.95 -13.97
CA LEU A 152 6.84 11.18 -14.34
C LEU A 152 7.80 10.59 -13.30
N ILE A 153 7.52 10.75 -12.01
CA ILE A 153 8.48 10.43 -10.93
C ILE A 153 8.59 8.92 -10.74
N CYS A 154 7.45 8.21 -10.70
CA CYS A 154 7.37 6.75 -10.60
C CYS A 154 6.73 6.17 -11.86
N ASN A 155 7.27 6.55 -13.02
CA ASN A 155 6.65 6.28 -14.33
C ASN A 155 6.37 4.79 -14.61
N TRP A 156 5.30 4.54 -15.36
CA TRP A 156 4.85 3.18 -15.68
C TRP A 156 5.88 2.37 -16.49
N LEU A 157 6.70 3.03 -17.31
CA LEU A 157 7.69 2.35 -18.15
C LEU A 157 8.84 1.79 -17.30
N GLY A 158 9.35 2.59 -16.37
CA GLY A 158 10.33 2.18 -15.37
C GLY A 158 9.80 1.03 -14.52
N ASN A 159 8.56 1.16 -14.04
CA ASN A 159 7.89 0.09 -13.29
C ASN A 159 7.74 -1.20 -14.10
N SER A 160 7.29 -1.10 -15.35
CA SER A 160 7.18 -2.25 -16.25
C SER A 160 8.54 -2.91 -16.50
N ASN A 161 9.60 -2.11 -16.70
CA ASN A 161 10.93 -2.63 -17.02
C ASN A 161 11.51 -3.44 -15.86
N TRP A 162 11.44 -2.92 -14.63
CA TRP A 162 11.95 -3.65 -13.48
C TRP A 162 11.11 -4.90 -13.20
N VAL A 163 9.77 -4.83 -13.28
CA VAL A 163 8.89 -6.00 -13.08
C VAL A 163 9.19 -7.12 -14.09
N ASN A 164 9.48 -6.78 -15.36
CA ASN A 164 9.90 -7.77 -16.36
C ASN A 164 11.34 -8.27 -16.13
N GLY A 165 12.22 -7.43 -15.59
CA GLY A 165 13.62 -7.73 -15.28
C GLY A 165 13.82 -8.58 -14.01
N MET A 166 12.85 -8.53 -13.09
CA MET A 166 12.86 -9.21 -11.81
C MET A 166 13.08 -10.72 -11.97
N LYS A 167 14.07 -11.26 -11.27
CA LYS A 167 14.42 -12.69 -11.33
C LYS A 167 13.58 -13.47 -10.33
N TRP A 168 12.74 -14.38 -10.83
CA TRP A 168 11.95 -15.33 -10.04
C TRP A 168 11.54 -16.53 -10.91
N SER A 169 11.01 -17.60 -10.31
CA SER A 169 10.71 -18.86 -11.00
C SER A 169 9.73 -18.70 -12.18
N GLY A 170 8.83 -17.72 -12.11
CA GLY A 170 7.86 -17.39 -13.15
C GLY A 170 8.31 -16.37 -14.19
N GLN A 171 9.51 -15.78 -14.09
CA GLN A 171 9.93 -14.63 -14.91
C GLN A 171 9.70 -14.82 -16.42
N ARG A 172 10.20 -15.92 -17.00
CA ARG A 172 10.08 -16.16 -18.45
C ARG A 172 8.63 -16.27 -18.91
N LYS A 173 7.76 -16.84 -18.06
CA LYS A 173 6.35 -17.00 -18.38
C LYS A 173 5.59 -15.70 -18.20
N PHE A 174 5.95 -14.89 -17.20
CA PHE A 174 5.47 -13.51 -17.09
C PHE A 174 5.87 -12.70 -18.32
N GLN A 175 7.15 -12.70 -18.72
CA GLN A 175 7.62 -11.99 -19.91
C GLN A 175 6.86 -12.39 -21.18
N ALA A 176 6.58 -13.68 -21.35
CA ALA A 176 5.81 -14.22 -22.47
C ALA A 176 4.29 -13.99 -22.38
N ALA A 177 3.76 -13.62 -21.22
CA ALA A 177 2.33 -13.35 -21.05
C ALA A 177 1.91 -12.12 -21.89
N PRO A 178 0.74 -12.17 -22.54
CA PRO A 178 0.25 -11.04 -23.31
C PRO A 178 -0.22 -9.92 -22.38
N ASN A 179 -0.14 -8.70 -22.89
CA ASN A 179 -0.87 -7.58 -22.30
C ASN A 179 -2.34 -7.70 -22.68
N VAL A 180 -3.23 -7.70 -21.68
CA VAL A 180 -4.68 -7.74 -21.86
C VAL A 180 -5.31 -6.42 -21.45
N PRO A 181 -6.37 -5.95 -22.14
CA PRO A 181 -7.10 -4.77 -21.72
C PRO A 181 -7.66 -4.92 -20.29
N PHE A 182 -7.35 -3.98 -19.40
CA PHE A 182 -8.09 -3.83 -18.16
C PHE A 182 -9.32 -2.96 -18.41
N VAL A 183 -10.51 -3.50 -18.11
CA VAL A 183 -11.79 -2.84 -18.38
C VAL A 183 -12.45 -2.50 -17.05
N ALA A 184 -12.70 -1.22 -16.81
CA ALA A 184 -13.46 -0.76 -15.66
C ALA A 184 -14.86 -0.30 -16.13
N GLY A 185 -15.90 -1.01 -15.72
CA GLY A 185 -17.26 -0.86 -16.27
C GLY A 185 -17.28 -1.22 -17.76
N ASN A 186 -17.51 -0.23 -18.62
CA ASN A 186 -17.57 -0.41 -20.08
C ASN A 186 -16.40 0.27 -20.82
N ALA A 187 -15.39 0.78 -20.10
CA ALA A 187 -14.27 1.50 -20.68
C ALA A 187 -12.98 0.70 -20.54
N LYS A 188 -12.16 0.69 -21.59
CA LYS A 188 -10.77 0.25 -21.49
C LYS A 188 -10.02 1.28 -20.65
N SER A 189 -9.63 0.90 -19.44
CA SER A 189 -9.08 1.79 -18.41
C SER A 189 -7.63 1.47 -18.06
N GLY A 190 -7.05 0.47 -18.69
CA GLY A 190 -5.64 0.15 -18.52
C GLY A 190 -5.18 -1.03 -19.35
N GLU A 191 -3.97 -1.48 -19.03
CA GLU A 191 -3.31 -2.63 -19.63
C GLU A 191 -2.72 -3.50 -18.52
N LEU A 192 -3.22 -4.73 -18.42
CA LEU A 192 -2.83 -5.71 -17.40
C LEU A 192 -1.91 -6.76 -18.03
N LYS A 193 -0.85 -7.11 -17.32
CA LYS A 193 -0.01 -8.26 -17.60
C LYS A 193 0.10 -9.09 -16.33
N SER A 194 -0.21 -10.38 -16.39
CA SER A 194 -0.14 -11.25 -15.22
C SER A 194 0.36 -12.64 -15.56
N TYR A 195 1.03 -13.26 -14.59
CA TYR A 195 1.36 -14.67 -14.60
C TYR A 195 1.59 -15.14 -13.16
N GLY A 196 0.87 -16.18 -12.75
CA GLY A 196 1.01 -16.74 -11.40
C GLY A 196 0.71 -15.69 -10.31
N PRO A 197 1.59 -15.51 -9.30
CA PRO A 197 1.36 -14.56 -8.22
C PRO A 197 1.61 -13.08 -8.60
N LEU A 198 2.13 -12.79 -9.80
CA LEU A 198 2.56 -11.45 -10.18
C LEU A 198 1.64 -10.82 -11.24
N ALA A 199 1.19 -9.60 -10.97
CA ALA A 199 0.44 -8.76 -11.90
C ALA A 199 1.03 -7.34 -11.99
N PHE A 200 1.08 -6.80 -13.21
CA PHE A 200 1.41 -5.39 -13.48
C PHE A 200 0.26 -4.73 -14.24
N LEU A 201 -0.21 -3.59 -13.74
CA LEU A 201 -1.30 -2.82 -14.32
C LEU A 201 -0.88 -1.38 -14.62
N LYS A 202 -0.83 -1.02 -15.90
CA LYS A 202 -0.80 0.39 -16.30
C LYS A 202 -2.22 0.94 -16.30
N VAL A 203 -2.47 2.01 -15.55
CA VAL A 203 -3.78 2.69 -15.49
C VAL A 203 -3.77 3.90 -16.42
N TYR A 204 -4.69 3.92 -17.39
CA TYR A 204 -4.80 5.01 -18.36
C TYR A 204 -5.35 6.28 -17.71
N ASN A 205 -4.95 7.44 -18.25
CA ASN A 205 -5.44 8.75 -17.82
C ASN A 205 -5.27 9.03 -16.31
N ALA A 206 -4.21 8.51 -15.70
CA ALA A 206 -3.87 8.72 -14.30
C ALA A 206 -2.40 9.13 -14.16
N GLY A 207 -2.11 10.02 -13.22
CA GLY A 207 -0.77 10.42 -12.79
C GLY A 207 -0.30 9.63 -11.56
N HIS A 208 0.42 10.30 -10.67
CA HIS A 208 1.05 9.68 -9.50
C HIS A 208 0.03 9.10 -8.50
N MET A 209 -1.04 9.86 -8.24
CA MET A 209 -2.11 9.47 -7.32
C MET A 209 -3.27 8.85 -8.10
N VAL A 210 -3.12 7.59 -8.51
CA VAL A 210 -4.10 6.88 -9.34
C VAL A 210 -5.53 6.93 -8.78
N PRO A 211 -5.78 6.73 -7.46
CA PRO A 211 -7.14 6.83 -6.93
C PRO A 211 -7.71 8.25 -6.95
N MET A 212 -6.86 9.28 -6.94
CA MET A 212 -7.30 10.67 -7.11
C MET A 212 -7.75 10.95 -8.55
N ASP A 213 -6.95 10.54 -9.53
CA ASP A 213 -7.20 10.83 -10.95
C ASP A 213 -8.26 9.93 -11.57
N GLN A 214 -8.30 8.66 -11.17
CA GLN A 214 -9.20 7.63 -11.71
C GLN A 214 -9.91 6.85 -10.57
N PRO A 215 -10.72 7.51 -9.71
CA PRO A 215 -11.26 6.92 -8.48
C PRO A 215 -12.10 5.67 -8.71
N LYS A 216 -12.98 5.70 -9.72
CA LYS A 216 -13.80 4.55 -10.09
C LYS A 216 -12.95 3.35 -10.57
N VAL A 217 -11.92 3.63 -11.36
CA VAL A 217 -11.03 2.60 -11.91
C VAL A 217 -10.20 1.99 -10.78
N ALA A 218 -9.67 2.82 -9.88
CA ALA A 218 -8.90 2.37 -8.72
C ALA A 218 -9.71 1.48 -7.77
N LEU A 219 -10.98 1.84 -7.49
CA LEU A 219 -11.85 0.99 -6.67
C LEU A 219 -12.13 -0.36 -7.36
N GLN A 220 -12.39 -0.36 -8.66
CA GLN A 220 -12.62 -1.61 -9.41
C GLN A 220 -11.37 -2.47 -9.54
N MET A 221 -10.19 -1.85 -9.67
CA MET A 221 -8.90 -2.53 -9.59
C MET A 221 -8.76 -3.25 -8.25
N LEU A 222 -8.98 -2.53 -7.14
CA LEU A 222 -8.90 -3.09 -5.79
C LEU A 222 -9.89 -4.26 -5.61
N GLN A 223 -11.15 -4.07 -5.99
CA GLN A 223 -12.19 -5.13 -5.92
C GLN A 223 -11.82 -6.34 -6.76
N GLY A 224 -11.34 -6.13 -7.99
CA GLY A 224 -10.89 -7.19 -8.89
C GLY A 224 -9.69 -7.95 -8.33
N TRP A 225 -8.75 -7.23 -7.73
CA TRP A 225 -7.58 -7.81 -7.05
C TRP A 225 -8.01 -8.75 -5.92
N MET A 226 -8.85 -8.25 -5.00
CA MET A 226 -9.33 -9.03 -3.85
C MET A 226 -10.13 -10.28 -4.25
N GLN A 227 -10.83 -10.22 -5.39
CA GLN A 227 -11.59 -11.34 -5.93
C GLN A 227 -10.73 -12.32 -6.74
N GLY A 228 -9.42 -12.09 -6.84
CA GLY A 228 -8.51 -12.93 -7.63
C GLY A 228 -8.73 -12.84 -9.13
N LYS A 229 -9.28 -11.72 -9.63
CA LYS A 229 -9.56 -11.52 -11.06
C LYS A 229 -8.39 -10.92 -11.85
N LEU A 230 -7.35 -10.43 -11.16
CA LEU A 230 -6.19 -9.78 -11.78
C LEU A 230 -4.90 -10.61 -11.76
N ALA A 231 -4.89 -11.75 -11.05
CA ALA A 231 -3.75 -12.68 -10.93
C ALA A 231 -4.19 -14.13 -11.07
#